data_AF-A0A2S0L815-F1
#
_entry.id   AF-A0A2S0L815-F1
#
_cell.length_a   1.000
_cell.length_b   1.000
_cell.length_c   1.000
_cell.angle_alpha   90.00
_cell.angle_beta   90.00
_cell.angle_gamma   90.00
#
_symmetry.space_group_name_H-M   'P 1'
#
loop_
_entity.id
_entity.type
_entity.pdbx_description
1 polymer ?
#
loop_
_entity_poly.entity_id
_entity_poly.type
_entity_poly.pdbx_seq_one_letter_code
_entity_poly.pdbx_strand_id
1 'polypeptide(L)'
;MKKFYSLSTDSFIPISHDNKHLFNTYELVNNFVRTRFSGAYKNILAKPILQNYTVDWYSPYNNLQETIDVQTQRKYFAFKDELQNHINSLSQSADPNDRNWAGLLAKVFHQQDNKLFSNGNDLCIVWGWAFKNDQIKRPNIIEEEAEITPTAEILPTDPTPIPQEPITPIAEEPTPMDEPLPEEEEIIEEEPLPIEPEPITIPTPKKSFLGFLKEFAAIYGWLLVLLLVLICLTFFYKSLIY
;
A
#
# COMPACT_ATOMS: atom_id res chain seq x y z
N MET A 1 -10.24 -9.62 -4.53
CA MET A 1 -10.37 -8.58 -3.47
C MET A 1 -11.81 -8.06 -3.50
N LYS A 2 -12.35 -7.62 -2.35
CA LYS A 2 -13.71 -7.08 -2.24
C LYS A 2 -13.66 -5.59 -1.99
N LYS A 3 -14.60 -4.84 -2.58
CA LYS A 3 -14.79 -3.42 -2.28
C LYS A 3 -15.29 -3.28 -0.84
N PHE A 4 -14.73 -2.33 -0.10
CA PHE A 4 -15.18 -2.04 1.27
C PHE A 4 -15.33 -0.54 1.58
N TYR A 5 -14.74 0.35 0.78
CA TYR A 5 -14.81 1.79 1.00
C TYR A 5 -14.84 2.54 -0.33
N SER A 6 -15.57 3.65 -0.38
CA SER A 6 -15.74 4.49 -1.56
C SER A 6 -15.69 5.96 -1.18
N LEU A 7 -15.17 6.81 -2.08
CA LEU A 7 -15.06 8.24 -1.84
C LEU A 7 -15.17 9.03 -3.14
N SER A 8 -15.95 10.11 -3.14
CA SER A 8 -15.97 11.03 -4.29
C SER A 8 -14.66 11.83 -4.35
N THR A 9 -14.11 12.01 -5.54
CA THR A 9 -12.91 12.85 -5.76
C THR A 9 -13.15 14.32 -5.46
N ASP A 10 -14.40 14.77 -5.39
CA ASP A 10 -14.73 16.16 -5.03
C ASP A 10 -14.45 16.45 -3.55
N SER A 11 -14.36 15.41 -2.72
CA SER A 11 -14.18 15.54 -1.29
C SER A 11 -12.72 15.61 -0.85
N PHE A 12 -11.75 15.19 -1.68
CA PHE A 12 -10.34 15.11 -1.30
C PHE A 12 -9.36 15.32 -2.45
N ILE A 13 -8.17 15.81 -2.12
CA ILE A 13 -7.11 16.11 -3.08
C ILE A 13 -6.21 14.88 -3.26
N PRO A 14 -5.98 14.38 -4.49
CA PRO A 14 -5.05 13.28 -4.72
C PRO A 14 -3.62 13.71 -4.41
N ILE A 15 -2.84 12.81 -3.82
CA ILE A 15 -1.42 13.06 -3.51
C ILE A 15 -0.56 12.55 -4.67
N SER A 16 0.56 13.24 -4.93
CA SER A 16 1.50 12.85 -5.98
C SER A 16 2.93 12.69 -5.45
N HIS A 17 3.66 11.76 -6.06
CA HIS A 17 5.09 11.58 -5.92
C HIS A 17 5.71 11.44 -7.32
N ASP A 18 6.75 12.21 -7.60
CA ASP A 18 7.46 12.20 -8.89
C ASP A 18 6.52 12.24 -10.12
N ASN A 19 5.64 13.23 -10.17
CA ASN A 19 4.65 13.44 -11.24
C ASN A 19 3.63 12.31 -11.45
N LYS A 20 3.54 11.34 -10.52
CA LYS A 20 2.53 10.28 -10.52
C LYS A 20 1.66 10.40 -9.28
N HIS A 21 0.36 10.19 -9.44
CA HIS A 21 -0.52 10.05 -8.28
C HIS A 21 -0.17 8.79 -7.49
N LEU A 22 -0.23 8.89 -6.16
CA LEU A 22 0.11 7.79 -5.26
C LEU A 22 -0.71 6.53 -5.55
N PHE A 23 -2.00 6.66 -5.86
CA PHE A 23 -2.85 5.48 -6.13
C PHE A 23 -2.37 4.64 -7.33
N ASN A 24 -1.65 5.23 -8.28
CA ASN A 24 -1.05 4.50 -9.41
C ASN A 24 0.19 3.69 -9.02
N THR A 25 0.70 3.84 -7.79
CA THR A 25 1.87 3.10 -7.29
C THR A 25 1.48 1.89 -6.44
N TYR A 26 0.21 1.48 -6.43
CA TYR A 26 -0.28 0.39 -5.57
C TYR A 26 0.55 -0.89 -5.72
N GLU A 27 0.70 -1.43 -6.93
CA GLU A 27 1.40 -2.70 -7.12
C GLU A 27 2.86 -2.63 -6.66
N LEU A 28 3.50 -1.49 -6.91
CA LEU A 28 4.89 -1.22 -6.53
C LEU A 28 5.06 -1.16 -5.01
N VAL A 29 4.20 -0.39 -4.31
CA VAL A 29 4.27 -0.26 -2.85
C VAL A 29 3.83 -1.54 -2.16
N ASN A 30 2.79 -2.20 -2.66
CA ASN A 30 2.30 -3.46 -2.11
C ASN A 30 3.36 -4.56 -2.24
N ASN A 31 4.05 -4.64 -3.38
CA ASN A 31 5.16 -5.58 -3.54
C ASN A 31 6.32 -5.29 -2.58
N PHE A 32 6.67 -4.01 -2.40
CA PHE A 32 7.66 -3.61 -1.40
C PHE A 32 7.28 -4.10 0.00
N VAL A 33 6.03 -3.87 0.44
CA VAL A 33 5.57 -4.33 1.76
C VAL A 33 5.62 -5.85 1.86
N ARG A 34 5.16 -6.57 0.83
CA ARG A 34 5.12 -8.05 0.82
C ARG A 34 6.50 -8.71 0.85
N THR A 35 7.53 -8.03 0.36
CA THR A 35 8.88 -8.58 0.24
C THR A 35 9.81 -8.17 1.38
N ARG A 36 9.51 -7.05 2.06
CA ARG A 36 10.39 -6.47 3.10
C ARG A 36 9.86 -6.64 4.52
N PHE A 37 8.60 -7.01 4.69
CA PHE A 37 7.96 -7.11 6.00
C PHE A 37 7.41 -8.50 6.26
N SER A 38 7.05 -8.77 7.52
CA SER A 38 6.43 -10.03 7.92
C SER A 38 5.12 -10.29 7.15
N GLY A 39 4.77 -11.57 7.03
CA GLY A 39 3.53 -11.99 6.34
C GLY A 39 2.25 -11.38 6.94
N ALA A 40 2.29 -10.92 8.20
CA ALA A 40 1.18 -10.23 8.85
C ALA A 40 0.78 -8.93 8.14
N TYR A 41 1.71 -8.27 7.45
CA TYR A 41 1.46 -7.00 6.75
C TYR A 41 1.21 -7.16 5.24
N LYS A 42 1.19 -8.40 4.72
CA LYS A 42 1.10 -8.72 3.27
C LYS A 42 -0.06 -8.00 2.55
N ASN A 43 -1.18 -7.80 3.24
CA ASN A 43 -2.38 -7.17 2.69
C ASN A 43 -2.79 -5.91 3.49
N ILE A 44 -1.84 -5.28 4.18
CA ILE A 44 -2.12 -4.09 5.00
C ILE A 44 -2.61 -2.91 4.14
N LEU A 45 -2.26 -2.87 2.85
CA LEU A 45 -2.58 -1.75 1.96
C LEU A 45 -3.80 -2.06 1.10
N ALA A 46 -4.82 -1.21 1.18
CA ALA A 46 -5.99 -1.32 0.31
C ALA A 46 -5.64 -0.94 -1.14
N LYS A 47 -6.24 -1.61 -2.13
CA LYS A 47 -6.08 -1.29 -3.55
C LYS A 47 -7.08 -0.20 -3.97
N PRO A 48 -6.63 1.03 -4.28
CA PRO A 48 -7.51 2.06 -4.84
C PRO A 48 -7.78 1.82 -6.33
N ILE A 49 -9.01 2.04 -6.76
CA ILE A 49 -9.42 2.05 -8.17
C ILE A 49 -10.27 3.31 -8.39
N LEU A 50 -9.77 4.22 -9.24
CA LEU A 50 -10.47 5.45 -9.61
C LEU A 50 -11.35 5.20 -10.85
N GLN A 51 -12.66 5.36 -10.71
CA GLN A 51 -13.64 5.25 -11.80
C GLN A 51 -14.75 6.30 -11.61
N ASN A 52 -15.09 7.02 -12.68
CA ASN A 52 -16.22 7.98 -12.67
C ASN A 52 -16.20 8.96 -11.48
N TYR A 53 -15.06 9.63 -11.24
CA TYR A 53 -14.88 10.57 -10.12
C TYR A 53 -15.11 9.98 -8.72
N THR A 54 -15.11 8.65 -8.62
CA THR A 54 -15.22 7.91 -7.36
C THR A 54 -14.00 7.01 -7.24
N VAL A 55 -13.42 6.98 -6.05
CA VAL A 55 -12.34 6.06 -5.73
C VAL A 55 -12.94 4.95 -4.89
N ASP A 56 -12.76 3.72 -5.35
CA ASP A 56 -13.16 2.51 -4.63
C ASP A 56 -11.91 1.80 -4.10
N TRP A 57 -11.91 1.44 -2.81
CA TRP A 57 -10.84 0.68 -2.19
C TRP A 57 -11.24 -0.77 -1.98
N TYR A 58 -10.30 -1.65 -2.31
CA TYR A 58 -10.46 -3.10 -2.28
C TYR A 58 -9.46 -3.75 -1.34
N SER A 59 -9.90 -4.79 -0.62
CA SER A 59 -9.07 -5.59 0.28
C SER A 59 -9.45 -7.06 0.18
N PRO A 60 -8.54 -8.01 0.47
CA PRO A 60 -8.93 -9.41 0.64
C PRO A 60 -9.71 -9.67 1.95
N TYR A 61 -9.65 -8.77 2.92
CA TYR A 61 -10.35 -8.92 4.20
C TYR A 61 -11.85 -8.65 4.08
N ASN A 62 -12.62 -9.34 4.92
CA ASN A 62 -14.07 -9.17 5.00
C ASN A 62 -14.44 -8.27 6.20
N ASN A 63 -15.61 -7.63 6.11
CA ASN A 63 -16.23 -6.89 7.22
C ASN A 63 -15.34 -5.77 7.80
N LEU A 64 -14.55 -5.13 6.96
CA LEU A 64 -13.73 -3.98 7.34
C LEU A 64 -14.61 -2.77 7.67
N GLN A 65 -14.36 -2.14 8.81
CA GLN A 65 -14.99 -0.88 9.23
C GLN A 65 -13.92 0.14 9.60
N GLU A 66 -14.17 1.43 9.29
CA GLU A 66 -13.29 2.52 9.70
C GLU A 66 -13.20 2.54 11.23
N THR A 67 -12.00 2.64 11.78
CA THR A 67 -11.80 2.52 13.23
C THR A 67 -10.64 3.38 13.73
N ILE A 68 -10.74 3.75 15.01
CA ILE A 68 -9.69 4.39 15.82
C ILE A 68 -9.40 3.55 17.08
N ASP A 69 -9.75 2.27 17.05
CA ASP A 69 -9.50 1.33 18.15
C ASP A 69 -8.01 1.27 18.53
N VAL A 70 -7.73 1.18 19.83
CA VAL A 70 -6.37 1.20 20.39
C VAL A 70 -5.53 0.04 19.87
N GLN A 71 -6.08 -1.17 19.79
CA GLN A 71 -5.34 -2.34 19.32
C GLN A 71 -5.02 -2.22 17.82
N THR A 72 -5.94 -1.69 17.04
CA THR A 72 -5.72 -1.39 15.61
C THR A 72 -4.63 -0.35 15.42
N GLN A 73 -4.65 0.73 16.21
CA GLN A 73 -3.63 1.77 16.17
C GLN A 73 -2.25 1.24 16.61
N ARG A 74 -2.18 0.33 17.59
CA ARG A 74 -0.93 -0.35 17.97
C ARG A 74 -0.32 -1.13 16.81
N LYS A 75 -1.11 -1.94 16.12
CA LYS A 75 -0.66 -2.67 14.92
C LYS A 75 -0.16 -1.72 13.83
N TYR A 76 -0.87 -0.62 13.62
CA TYR A 76 -0.48 0.42 12.67
C TYR A 76 0.86 1.08 13.04
N PHE A 77 1.05 1.46 14.31
CA PHE A 77 2.31 2.09 14.74
C PHE A 77 3.49 1.11 14.79
N ALA A 78 3.26 -0.16 15.14
CA ALA A 78 4.28 -1.21 15.03
C ALA A 78 4.78 -1.35 13.57
N PHE A 79 3.85 -1.44 12.61
CA PHE A 79 4.18 -1.42 11.19
C PHE A 79 4.93 -0.13 10.79
N LYS A 80 4.46 1.04 11.25
CA LYS A 80 5.11 2.31 10.92
C LYS A 80 6.53 2.43 11.47
N ASP A 81 6.80 1.88 12.64
CA ASP A 81 8.14 1.91 13.24
C ASP A 81 9.11 1.05 12.42
N GLU A 82 8.69 -0.15 12.01
CA GLU A 82 9.45 -0.99 11.08
C GLU A 82 9.67 -0.30 9.72
N LEU A 83 8.63 0.35 9.19
CA LEU A 83 8.69 1.08 7.92
C LEU A 83 9.65 2.28 8.02
N GLN A 84 9.64 3.00 9.13
CA GLN A 84 10.49 4.17 9.32
C GLN A 84 11.97 3.78 9.29
N ASN A 85 12.34 2.61 9.83
CA ASN A 85 13.69 2.08 9.74
C ASN A 85 14.12 1.86 8.27
N HIS A 86 13.24 1.30 7.45
CA HIS A 86 13.47 1.13 6.02
C HIS A 86 13.59 2.47 5.29
N ILE A 87 12.70 3.42 5.57
CA ILE A 87 12.74 4.77 4.98
C ILE A 87 14.07 5.47 5.33
N ASN A 88 14.49 5.39 6.59
CA ASN A 88 15.75 5.99 7.04
C ASN A 88 16.94 5.39 6.31
N SER A 89 17.01 4.06 6.21
CA SER A 89 18.07 3.36 5.47
C SER A 89 18.12 3.77 3.99
N LEU A 90 16.97 3.78 3.32
CA LEU A 90 16.86 4.18 1.90
C LEU A 90 17.22 5.66 1.68
N SER A 91 16.84 6.54 2.61
CA SER A 91 17.12 7.98 2.50
C SER A 91 18.61 8.32 2.60
N GLN A 92 19.39 7.48 3.28
CA GLN A 92 20.84 7.64 3.46
C GLN A 92 21.66 7.03 2.33
N SER A 93 21.03 6.25 1.44
CA SER A 93 21.69 5.65 0.29
C SER A 93 22.17 6.71 -0.71
N ALA A 94 23.31 6.43 -1.36
CA ALA A 94 23.81 7.27 -2.44
C ALA A 94 22.94 7.15 -3.72
N ASP A 95 22.24 6.03 -3.88
CA ASP A 95 21.39 5.76 -5.04
C ASP A 95 20.20 6.74 -5.09
N PRO A 96 20.03 7.52 -6.18
CA PRO A 96 18.82 8.32 -6.39
C PRO A 96 17.52 7.52 -6.32
N ASN A 97 17.52 6.26 -6.77
CA ASN A 97 16.33 5.40 -6.75
C ASN A 97 15.92 5.05 -5.31
N ASP A 98 16.87 4.71 -4.44
CA ASP A 98 16.57 4.45 -3.02
C ASP A 98 15.99 5.69 -2.34
N ARG A 99 16.54 6.86 -2.61
CA ARG A 99 16.01 8.13 -2.07
C ARG A 99 14.62 8.45 -2.61
N ASN A 100 14.34 8.12 -3.88
CA ASN A 100 12.99 8.22 -4.45
C ASN A 100 12.02 7.30 -3.71
N TRP A 101 12.40 6.04 -3.47
CA TRP A 101 11.64 5.08 -2.67
C TRP A 101 11.36 5.57 -1.26
N ALA A 102 12.35 6.13 -0.57
CA ALA A 102 12.16 6.73 0.76
C ALA A 102 11.08 7.82 0.72
N GLY A 103 11.15 8.72 -0.26
CA GLY A 103 10.16 9.79 -0.44
C GLY A 103 8.77 9.28 -0.86
N LEU A 104 8.69 8.18 -1.61
CA LEU A 104 7.41 7.56 -1.98
C LEU A 104 6.75 6.95 -0.75
N LEU A 105 7.46 6.09 -0.03
CA LEU A 105 6.96 5.41 1.16
C LEU A 105 6.56 6.41 2.26
N ALA A 106 7.36 7.45 2.48
CA ALA A 106 7.04 8.51 3.43
C ALA A 106 5.70 9.21 3.11
N LYS A 107 5.38 9.41 1.83
CA LYS A 107 4.11 10.01 1.40
C LYS A 107 2.94 9.03 1.50
N VAL A 108 3.14 7.77 1.09
CA VAL A 108 2.08 6.76 1.13
C VAL A 108 1.60 6.50 2.55
N PHE A 109 2.54 6.43 3.49
CA PHE A 109 2.26 6.14 4.90
C PHE A 109 2.30 7.40 5.78
N HIS A 110 2.09 8.57 5.18
CA HIS A 110 1.92 9.80 5.92
C HIS A 110 0.64 9.70 6.77
N GLN A 111 0.77 9.90 8.08
CA GLN A 111 -0.28 9.54 9.04
C GLN A 111 -1.60 10.26 8.78
N GLN A 112 -1.53 11.54 8.41
CA GLN A 112 -2.71 12.36 8.15
C GLN A 112 -3.40 12.01 6.83
N ASP A 113 -2.74 11.24 5.98
CA ASP A 113 -3.24 10.84 4.67
C ASP A 113 -3.61 9.35 4.66
N ASN A 114 -3.79 8.78 5.86
CA ASN A 114 -4.18 7.39 6.06
C ASN A 114 -5.48 7.32 6.88
N LYS A 115 -6.31 6.34 6.55
CA LYS A 115 -7.47 5.91 7.34
C LYS A 115 -7.31 4.43 7.67
N LEU A 116 -7.69 4.05 8.90
CA LEU A 116 -7.54 2.69 9.38
C LEU A 116 -8.89 1.97 9.31
N PHE A 117 -8.86 0.76 8.76
CA PHE A 117 -9.99 -0.13 8.70
C PHE A 117 -9.64 -1.46 9.35
N SER A 118 -10.55 -2.03 10.13
CA SER A 118 -10.36 -3.34 10.76
C SER A 118 -11.67 -4.12 10.85
N ASN A 119 -11.53 -5.43 10.95
CA ASN A 119 -12.58 -6.39 11.31
C ASN A 119 -12.39 -6.95 12.73
N GLY A 120 -11.54 -6.32 13.55
CA GLY A 120 -11.12 -6.76 14.88
C GLY A 120 -9.78 -7.50 14.89
N ASN A 121 -9.43 -8.17 13.79
CA ASN A 121 -8.19 -8.95 13.69
C ASN A 121 -7.21 -8.36 12.68
N ASP A 122 -7.68 -8.09 11.47
CA ASP A 122 -6.89 -7.59 10.36
C ASP A 122 -6.86 -6.06 10.33
N LEU A 123 -5.73 -5.48 9.95
CA LEU A 123 -5.58 -4.05 9.69
C LEU A 123 -5.49 -3.83 8.18
N CYS A 124 -6.27 -2.87 7.67
CA CYS A 124 -6.20 -2.38 6.31
C CYS A 124 -6.13 -0.85 6.28
N ILE A 125 -5.22 -0.30 5.48
CA ILE A 125 -4.94 1.13 5.38
C ILE A 125 -5.50 1.63 4.04
N VAL A 126 -6.38 2.62 4.15
CA VAL A 126 -6.84 3.44 3.02
C VAL A 126 -5.90 4.64 2.89
N TRP A 127 -5.44 4.91 1.66
CA TRP A 127 -4.33 5.82 1.35
C TRP A 127 -4.48 6.43 -0.04
N GLY A 128 -3.59 7.38 -0.37
CA GLY A 128 -3.40 7.96 -1.72
C GLY A 128 -4.02 9.35 -1.92
N TRP A 129 -4.78 9.83 -0.95
CA TRP A 129 -5.45 11.13 -0.93
C TRP A 129 -5.20 11.86 0.38
N ALA A 130 -5.26 13.19 0.33
CA ALA A 130 -5.02 14.05 1.47
C ALA A 130 -6.26 14.10 2.39
N PHE A 131 -6.43 13.07 3.22
CA PHE A 131 -7.59 12.94 4.12
C PHE A 131 -7.59 13.96 5.26
N LYS A 132 -6.41 14.50 5.62
CA LYS A 132 -6.22 15.40 6.77
C LYS A 132 -6.74 14.79 8.08
N ASN A 133 -6.49 13.49 8.26
CA ASN A 133 -6.91 12.72 9.41
C ASN A 133 -6.03 13.00 10.65
N ASP A 134 -6.60 13.59 11.68
CA ASP A 134 -5.95 13.87 12.97
C ASP A 134 -6.35 12.89 14.08
N GLN A 135 -7.18 11.90 13.77
CA GLN A 135 -7.73 10.96 14.74
C GLN A 135 -6.78 9.82 15.09
N ILE A 136 -5.87 9.47 14.18
CA ILE A 136 -4.83 8.46 14.43
C ILE A 136 -3.80 9.07 15.39
N LYS A 137 -3.66 8.49 16.58
CA LYS A 137 -2.76 8.92 17.66
C LYS A 137 -2.00 7.73 18.18
N ARG A 138 -0.70 7.92 18.46
CA ARG A 138 0.11 6.85 19.06
C ARG A 138 -0.46 6.53 20.45
N PRO A 139 -0.85 5.27 20.73
CA PRO A 139 -1.30 4.88 22.06
C PRO A 139 -0.19 5.05 23.10
N ASN A 140 -0.53 5.54 24.29
CA ASN A 140 0.39 5.59 25.42
C ASN A 140 0.65 4.17 25.92
N ILE A 141 1.92 3.81 26.11
CA ILE A 141 2.32 2.48 26.60
C ILE A 141 1.88 2.28 28.07
N ILE A 142 1.68 3.37 28.81
CA ILE A 142 1.45 3.38 30.27
C ILE A 142 0.00 3.03 30.65
N GLU A 143 -0.96 3.22 29.75
CA GLU A 143 -2.40 3.12 30.11
C GLU A 143 -2.91 1.68 30.33
N GLU A 144 -2.11 0.63 30.04
CA GLU A 144 -2.57 -0.77 30.12
C GLU A 144 -1.78 -1.70 31.04
N GLU A 145 -0.72 -1.25 31.72
CA GLU A 145 -0.14 -2.03 32.82
C GLU A 145 -1.07 -2.07 34.06
N ALA A 146 -2.13 -1.25 34.08
CA ALA A 146 -3.05 -1.13 35.21
C ALA A 146 -4.25 -2.10 35.18
N GLU A 147 -4.52 -2.82 34.08
CA GLU A 147 -5.72 -3.69 33.97
C GLU A 147 -5.44 -5.20 34.03
N ILE A 148 -4.18 -5.62 34.20
CA ILE A 148 -3.84 -6.99 34.56
C ILE A 148 -3.62 -7.08 36.07
N THR A 149 -4.70 -7.03 36.85
CA THR A 149 -4.72 -7.65 38.18
C THR A 149 -4.84 -9.17 38.01
N PRO A 150 -3.82 -9.97 38.35
CA PRO A 150 -4.04 -11.39 38.55
C PRO A 150 -4.63 -11.58 39.94
N THR A 151 -5.95 -11.80 40.03
CA THR A 151 -6.50 -12.52 41.20
C THR A 151 -6.05 -13.97 41.08
N ALA A 152 -4.88 -14.26 41.65
CA ALA A 152 -4.48 -15.61 42.02
C ALA A 152 -4.37 -15.62 43.55
N GLU A 153 -5.44 -16.08 44.19
CA GLU A 153 -5.44 -16.42 45.61
C GLU A 153 -4.63 -17.72 45.82
N ILE A 154 -4.00 -17.79 46.98
CA ILE A 154 -2.77 -18.54 47.30
C ILE A 154 -3.08 -19.96 47.83
N LEU A 155 -2.48 -21.01 47.20
CA LEU A 155 -1.77 -22.26 47.68
C LEU A 155 -2.26 -23.06 48.95
N PRO A 156 -1.74 -24.26 49.33
CA PRO A 156 -0.90 -25.34 48.69
C PRO A 156 -1.36 -26.81 49.02
N THR A 157 -0.49 -27.82 48.77
CA THR A 157 -0.40 -29.21 49.32
C THR A 157 -0.83 -30.33 48.34
N ASP A 158 -0.10 -31.41 48.03
CA ASP A 158 1.23 -31.99 48.34
C ASP A 158 1.59 -32.97 47.18
N PRO A 159 2.85 -33.48 47.06
CA PRO A 159 3.33 -34.31 45.97
C PRO A 159 3.28 -35.81 46.30
N THR A 160 2.95 -36.69 45.35
CA THR A 160 3.33 -38.12 45.38
C THR A 160 3.05 -38.82 44.03
N PRO A 161 3.62 -40.03 43.75
CA PRO A 161 4.70 -40.19 42.80
C PRO A 161 4.34 -41.08 41.57
N ILE A 162 5.25 -41.11 40.61
CA ILE A 162 5.28 -42.00 39.43
C ILE A 162 5.30 -43.48 39.87
N PRO A 163 4.56 -44.36 39.18
CA PRO A 163 5.11 -45.69 38.89
C PRO A 163 5.10 -46.06 37.39
N GLN A 164 6.12 -46.85 37.04
CA GLN A 164 6.56 -47.31 35.72
C GLN A 164 5.63 -48.34 35.06
N GLU A 165 5.73 -48.42 33.73
CA GLU A 165 5.11 -49.38 32.80
C GLU A 165 5.42 -50.85 33.15
N PRO A 166 4.62 -51.83 32.65
CA PRO A 166 5.05 -52.48 31.40
C PRO A 166 3.90 -53.00 30.52
N ILE A 167 3.96 -52.81 29.20
CA ILE A 167 3.21 -53.65 28.26
C ILE A 167 4.02 -53.92 26.98
N THR A 168 4.50 -55.16 26.91
CA THR A 168 4.74 -56.06 25.78
C THR A 168 5.31 -55.60 24.42
N PRO A 169 6.21 -56.42 23.83
CA PRO A 169 6.96 -56.11 22.63
C PRO A 169 6.16 -56.41 21.34
N ILE A 170 6.26 -55.52 20.36
CA ILE A 170 5.94 -55.82 18.97
C ILE A 170 7.29 -56.01 18.25
N ALA A 171 7.49 -57.24 17.75
CA ALA A 171 8.48 -57.60 16.73
C ALA A 171 8.21 -56.77 15.46
N GLU A 172 9.17 -56.30 14.68
CA GLU A 172 10.21 -57.05 13.96
C GLU A 172 11.39 -56.15 13.55
N GLU A 173 12.46 -56.84 13.18
CA GLU A 173 13.82 -56.48 12.80
C GLU A 173 14.00 -55.60 11.51
N PRO A 174 15.25 -55.25 11.13
CA PRO A 174 15.60 -53.97 10.51
C PRO A 174 16.10 -54.04 9.04
N THR A 175 16.17 -52.83 8.43
CA THR A 175 17.11 -52.35 7.37
C THR A 175 17.05 -52.99 5.96
N PRO A 176 17.69 -52.40 4.92
CA PRO A 176 17.95 -50.99 4.54
C PRO A 176 17.71 -50.72 3.02
N MET A 177 18.05 -49.51 2.55
CA MET A 177 18.46 -49.15 1.17
C MET A 177 17.40 -49.25 0.05
N ASP A 178 17.00 -48.11 -0.51
CA ASP A 178 17.61 -47.53 -1.71
C ASP A 178 16.70 -46.42 -2.26
N GLU A 179 17.34 -45.32 -2.63
CA GLU A 179 16.79 -44.16 -3.31
C GLU A 179 16.55 -44.52 -4.80
N PRO A 180 15.36 -44.22 -5.36
CA PRO A 180 15.25 -43.96 -6.79
C PRO A 180 14.75 -42.53 -7.05
N LEU A 181 15.40 -41.92 -8.04
CA LEU A 181 15.08 -40.63 -8.64
C LEU A 181 13.58 -40.45 -8.92
N PRO A 182 13.04 -39.22 -8.83
CA PRO A 182 11.67 -38.95 -9.25
C PRO A 182 11.55 -39.12 -10.77
N GLU A 183 10.72 -40.07 -11.18
CA GLU A 183 10.20 -40.18 -12.54
C GLU A 183 9.40 -38.91 -12.89
N GLU A 184 9.57 -38.48 -14.14
CA GLU A 184 8.94 -37.32 -14.76
C GLU A 184 7.40 -37.40 -14.62
N GLU A 185 6.80 -36.45 -13.88
CA GLU A 185 5.36 -36.23 -13.98
C GLU A 185 5.04 -35.68 -15.37
N GLU A 186 4.25 -36.45 -16.12
CA GLU A 186 3.68 -36.07 -17.41
C GLU A 186 3.03 -34.69 -17.32
N ILE A 187 3.59 -33.75 -18.09
CA ILE A 187 3.00 -32.45 -18.36
C ILE A 187 1.69 -32.72 -19.11
N ILE A 188 0.56 -32.51 -18.43
CA ILE A 188 -0.74 -32.40 -19.08
C ILE A 188 -0.65 -31.17 -20.00
N GLU A 189 -0.56 -31.41 -21.30
CA GLU A 189 -0.73 -30.40 -22.34
C GLU A 189 -2.18 -29.91 -22.29
N GLU A 190 -2.45 -28.86 -21.50
CA GLU A 190 -3.69 -28.11 -21.62
C GLU A 190 -3.69 -27.38 -22.97
N GLU A 191 -4.55 -27.86 -23.87
CA GLU A 191 -4.88 -27.24 -25.14
C GLU A 191 -5.23 -25.75 -24.94
N PRO A 192 -4.57 -24.79 -25.63
CA PRO A 192 -4.84 -23.38 -25.41
C PRO A 192 -6.24 -23.03 -25.93
N LEU A 193 -7.14 -22.69 -25.00
CA LEU A 193 -8.42 -22.07 -25.33
C LEU A 193 -8.18 -20.85 -26.25
N PRO A 194 -8.99 -20.64 -27.31
CA PRO A 194 -8.86 -19.49 -28.17
C PRO A 194 -9.01 -18.20 -27.36
N ILE A 195 -7.90 -17.49 -27.17
CA ILE A 195 -7.89 -16.16 -26.59
C ILE A 195 -8.57 -15.23 -27.59
N GLU A 196 -9.80 -14.85 -27.29
CA GLU A 196 -10.48 -13.74 -27.95
C GLU A 196 -9.60 -12.49 -27.72
N PRO A 197 -9.13 -11.79 -28.77
CA PRO A 197 -8.19 -10.70 -28.59
C PRO A 197 -8.88 -9.56 -27.84
N GLU A 198 -8.54 -9.38 -26.57
CA GLU A 198 -8.83 -8.15 -25.85
C GLU A 198 -8.33 -6.96 -26.69
N PRO A 199 -9.11 -5.89 -26.83
CA PRO A 199 -8.69 -4.75 -27.64
C PRO A 199 -7.41 -4.17 -27.04
N ILE A 200 -6.31 -4.37 -27.76
CA ILE A 200 -5.03 -3.70 -27.50
C ILE A 200 -5.31 -2.20 -27.54
N THR A 201 -5.39 -1.59 -26.36
CA THR A 201 -5.40 -0.14 -26.22
C THR A 201 -4.00 0.33 -26.57
N ILE A 202 -3.80 0.66 -27.84
CA ILE A 202 -2.61 1.34 -28.33
C ILE A 202 -2.41 2.56 -27.42
N PRO A 203 -1.28 2.70 -26.72
CA PRO A 203 -1.00 3.91 -25.97
C PRO A 203 -0.97 5.06 -26.97
N THR A 204 -1.99 5.92 -26.93
CA THR A 204 -2.04 7.11 -27.77
C THR A 204 -0.73 7.87 -27.56
N PRO A 205 0.02 8.20 -28.63
CA PRO A 205 1.30 8.87 -28.49
C PRO A 205 1.07 10.16 -27.70
N LYS A 206 1.76 10.31 -26.58
CA LYS A 206 1.72 11.52 -25.76
C LYS A 206 2.02 12.70 -26.68
N LYS A 207 1.01 13.51 -27.02
CA LYS A 207 1.20 14.75 -27.78
C LYS A 207 2.14 15.62 -26.95
N SER A 208 3.39 15.72 -27.40
CA SER A 208 4.40 16.59 -26.79
C SER A 208 3.85 18.03 -26.79
N PHE A 209 4.07 18.76 -25.70
CA PHE A 209 3.65 20.16 -25.56
C PHE A 209 4.10 21.02 -26.75
N LEU A 210 5.26 20.72 -27.34
CA LEU A 210 5.75 21.38 -28.55
C LEU A 210 4.94 21.05 -29.80
N GLY A 211 4.41 19.83 -29.90
CA GLY A 211 3.49 19.43 -30.97
C GLY A 211 2.16 20.20 -30.87
N PHE A 212 1.64 20.34 -29.66
CA PHE A 212 0.48 21.20 -29.40
C PHE A 212 0.77 22.67 -29.74
N LEU A 213 1.92 23.22 -29.33
CA LEU A 213 2.28 24.60 -29.63
C LEU A 213 2.43 24.85 -31.13
N LYS A 214 2.97 23.87 -31.88
CA LYS A 214 3.06 23.92 -33.34
C LYS A 214 1.70 23.92 -34.01
N GLU A 215 0.77 23.04 -33.60
CA GLU A 215 -0.60 23.01 -34.10
C GLU A 215 -1.35 24.31 -33.75
N PHE A 216 -1.17 24.80 -32.52
CA PHE A 216 -1.81 26.02 -32.04
C PHE A 216 -1.29 27.26 -32.75
N ALA A 217 0.02 27.38 -33.00
CA ALA A 217 0.59 28.48 -33.77
C ALA A 217 0.16 28.46 -35.24
N ALA A 218 -0.02 27.27 -35.83
CA ALA A 218 -0.49 27.15 -37.21
C ALA A 218 -1.95 27.57 -37.38
N ILE A 219 -2.82 27.26 -36.41
CA ILE A 219 -4.26 27.55 -36.49
C ILE A 219 -4.60 28.94 -35.90
N TYR A 220 -3.95 29.31 -34.79
CA TYR A 220 -4.25 30.50 -34.00
C TYR A 220 -3.08 31.49 -33.93
N GLY A 221 -2.16 31.46 -34.91
CA GLY A 221 -1.01 32.38 -34.94
C GLY A 221 -1.40 33.87 -34.87
N TRP A 222 -2.56 34.24 -35.41
CA TRP A 222 -3.11 35.59 -35.31
C TRP A 222 -3.41 36.03 -33.87
N LEU A 223 -3.78 35.08 -32.99
CA LEU A 223 -4.04 35.33 -31.57
C LEU A 223 -2.73 35.62 -30.82
N LEU A 224 -1.62 34.99 -31.22
CA LEU A 224 -0.28 35.29 -30.68
C LEU A 224 0.15 36.70 -31.09
N VAL A 225 -0.10 37.11 -32.34
CA VAL A 225 0.17 38.49 -32.79
C VAL A 225 -0.71 39.49 -32.03
N LEU A 226 -2.00 39.20 -31.83
CA LEU A 226 -2.91 40.06 -31.07
C LEU A 226 -2.44 40.20 -29.61
N LEU A 227 -2.03 39.09 -28.98
CA LEU A 227 -1.47 39.10 -27.63
C LEU A 227 -0.20 39.97 -27.58
N LEU A 228 0.69 39.86 -28.57
CA LEU A 228 1.91 40.65 -28.65
C LEU A 228 1.62 42.14 -28.82
N VAL A 229 0.65 42.51 -29.66
CA VAL A 229 0.18 43.89 -29.82
C VAL A 229 -0.38 44.43 -28.50
N LEU A 230 -1.16 43.62 -27.78
CA LEU A 230 -1.74 44.00 -26.49
C LEU A 230 -0.64 44.21 -25.43
N ILE A 231 0.38 43.36 -25.40
CA ILE A 231 1.57 43.52 -24.56
C ILE A 231 2.30 44.83 -24.93
N CYS A 232 2.57 45.08 -26.21
CA CYS A 232 3.19 46.34 -26.66
C CYS A 232 2.34 47.55 -26.24
N LEU A 233 1.02 47.52 -26.43
CA LEU A 233 0.13 48.59 -26.00
C LEU A 233 0.19 48.83 -24.49
N THR A 234 0.25 47.78 -23.67
CA THR A 234 0.42 47.95 -22.22
C THR A 234 1.75 48.60 -21.85
N PHE A 235 2.84 48.26 -22.54
CA PHE A 235 4.13 48.91 -22.35
C PHE A 235 4.12 50.37 -22.82
N PHE A 236 3.52 50.66 -23.97
CA PHE A 236 3.36 52.03 -24.48
C PHE A 236 2.49 52.89 -23.57
N TYR A 237 1.36 52.35 -23.08
CA TYR A 237 0.50 53.02 -22.13
C TYR A 237 1.23 53.32 -20.82
N LYS A 238 1.99 52.34 -20.31
CA LYS A 238 2.81 52.54 -19.10
C LYS A 238 3.91 53.58 -19.31
N SER A 239 4.48 53.66 -20.52
CA SER A 239 5.49 54.67 -20.90
C SER A 239 4.93 56.06 -21.20
N LEU A 240 3.61 56.21 -21.37
CA LEU A 240 2.94 57.50 -21.55
C LEU A 240 2.43 58.09 -20.23
N ILE A 241 2.24 57.24 -19.22
CA ILE A 241 1.72 57.60 -17.89
C ILE A 241 2.84 57.83 -16.86
N TYR A 242 4.04 57.33 -17.13
CA TYR A 242 5.27 57.60 -16.39
C TYR A 242 6.23 58.39 -17.26
#